data_AF-A0A959AY91-F1
#
_entry.id   AF-A0A959AY91-F1
#
_cell.length_a   1.000
_cell.length_b   1.000
_cell.length_c   1.000
_cell.angle_alpha   90.00
_cell.angle_beta   90.00
_cell.angle_gamma   90.00
#
_symmetry.space_group_name_H-M   'P 1'
#
loop_
_entity.id
_entity.type
_entity.pdbx_description
1 polymer ?
#
loop_
_entity_poly.entity_id
_entity_poly.type
_entity_poly.pdbx_seq_one_letter_code
_entity_poly.pdbx_strand_id
1 'polypeptide(L)'
;MKRSVILFVALFWGALAAAQSDGIPIISAEDLMEAAHEQAAHSIEEALREREAADSVAWVSDMDEWEETFRTSEWDAVVSDRPEGRRIGCICMDGTPQDDKGRGACAGYGGVRFWLYQNGDSIIMDPTRRHYWHPAPFTDEEKQRLAAYNEKDQTAYGSGNRFGSDFSNIVMVMMVCLTIAYVARLYFTHEAN
;
A
#
# COMPACT_ATOMS: atom_id res chain seq x y z
N MET A 1 -50.51 10.39 51.27
CA MET A 1 -49.25 9.89 50.69
C MET A 1 -48.55 11.02 49.94
N LYS A 2 -47.65 11.73 50.62
CA LYS A 2 -46.78 12.81 50.14
C LYS A 2 -46.00 13.31 51.36
N ARG A 3 -44.70 13.62 51.19
CA ARG A 3 -43.79 14.34 52.12
C ARG A 3 -42.98 13.51 53.13
N SER A 4 -42.06 12.67 52.65
CA SER A 4 -41.00 12.12 53.54
C SER A 4 -39.59 12.05 52.92
N VAL A 5 -39.28 12.80 51.85
CA VAL A 5 -37.94 12.69 51.19
C VAL A 5 -37.11 13.97 51.24
N ILE A 6 -37.60 15.09 51.80
CA ILE A 6 -36.89 16.38 51.74
C ILE A 6 -36.00 16.67 52.97
N LEU A 7 -35.96 15.78 53.97
CA LEU A 7 -35.30 16.07 55.26
C LEU A 7 -33.82 15.64 55.37
N PHE A 8 -33.18 15.16 54.30
CA PHE A 8 -31.76 14.75 54.33
C PHE A 8 -30.79 15.74 53.68
N VAL A 9 -31.25 16.79 53.00
CA VAL A 9 -30.36 17.75 52.31
C VAL A 9 -29.92 18.93 53.20
N ALA A 10 -30.57 19.12 54.36
CA ALA A 10 -30.29 20.26 55.24
C ALA A 10 -29.15 20.06 56.26
N LEU A 11 -28.50 18.89 56.30
CA LEU A 11 -27.42 18.60 57.25
C LEU A 11 -26.00 18.67 56.66
N PHE A 12 -25.85 19.05 55.38
CA PHE A 12 -24.53 19.20 54.75
C PHE A 12 -24.10 20.65 54.49
N TRP A 13 -24.88 21.64 54.97
CA TRP A 13 -24.58 23.07 54.90
C TRP A 13 -24.29 23.66 56.28
N GLY A 14 -23.57 22.90 57.12
CA GLY A 14 -23.25 23.24 58.51
C GLY A 14 -21.77 23.20 58.86
N ALA A 15 -20.87 23.37 57.88
CA ALA A 15 -19.42 23.38 58.11
C ALA A 15 -18.74 24.61 57.49
N LEU A 16 -19.37 25.78 57.65
CA LEU A 16 -18.75 27.08 57.40
C LEU A 16 -18.75 27.86 58.72
N ALA A 17 -17.68 27.73 59.50
CA ALA A 17 -17.12 28.74 60.41
C ALA A 17 -16.22 28.11 61.49
N ALA A 18 -14.93 27.99 61.19
CA ALA A 18 -13.82 28.04 62.17
C ALA A 18 -12.54 28.27 61.34
N ALA A 19 -12.13 29.52 61.17
CA ALA A 19 -11.06 30.14 61.96
C ALA A 19 -9.66 29.63 61.58
N GLN A 20 -8.87 30.46 60.88
CA GLN A 20 -7.56 30.88 61.37
C GLN A 20 -7.06 32.06 60.51
N SER A 21 -6.85 33.19 61.17
CA SER A 21 -6.11 34.34 60.67
C SER A 21 -4.62 34.02 60.65
N ASP A 22 -4.01 34.05 59.48
CA ASP A 22 -2.58 34.28 59.35
C ASP A 22 -2.37 35.35 58.28
N GLY A 23 -1.47 36.29 58.60
CA GLY A 23 -1.31 37.56 57.91
C GLY A 23 -1.18 37.41 56.40
N ILE A 24 -1.97 38.20 55.67
CA ILE A 24 -1.82 38.38 54.24
C ILE A 24 -0.45 39.03 54.04
N PRO A 25 0.55 38.38 53.40
CA PRO A 25 1.72 39.11 52.97
C PRO A 25 1.22 40.16 51.98
N ILE A 26 1.51 41.43 52.24
CA ILE A 26 1.31 42.49 51.27
C ILE A 26 2.34 42.25 50.17
N ILE A 27 2.03 41.31 49.28
CA ILE A 27 2.73 41.10 48.02
C ILE A 27 2.39 42.35 47.22
N SER A 28 3.40 43.14 46.88
CA SER A 28 3.14 44.38 46.13
C SER A 28 2.48 44.00 44.80
N ALA A 29 1.66 44.89 44.24
CA ALA A 29 1.03 44.64 42.94
C ALA A 29 2.09 44.34 41.85
N GLU A 30 3.32 44.80 42.07
CA GLU A 30 4.51 44.62 41.25
C GLU A 30 4.94 43.14 41.29
N ASP A 31 5.09 42.57 42.48
CA ASP A 31 5.49 41.16 42.69
C ASP A 31 4.41 40.17 42.22
N LEU A 32 3.13 40.54 42.34
CA LEU A 32 2.01 39.72 41.88
C LEU A 32 1.93 39.71 40.35
N MET A 33 2.20 40.85 39.70
CA MET A 33 2.26 40.94 38.25
C MET A 33 3.49 40.23 37.70
N GLU A 34 4.62 40.25 38.39
CA GLU A 34 5.82 39.50 38.01
C GLU A 34 5.59 37.98 38.07
N ALA A 35 4.98 37.48 39.15
CA ALA A 35 4.61 36.06 39.26
C ALA A 35 3.57 35.64 38.19
N ALA A 36 2.62 36.52 37.85
CA ALA A 36 1.66 36.27 36.78
C ALA A 36 2.32 36.28 35.39
N HIS A 37 3.31 37.16 35.17
CA HIS A 37 4.08 37.20 33.93
C HIS A 37 4.95 35.95 33.76
N GLU A 38 5.56 35.47 34.84
CA GLU A 38 6.38 34.26 34.84
C GLU A 38 5.54 33.01 34.56
N GLN A 39 4.34 32.92 35.14
CA GLN A 39 3.38 31.85 34.82
C GLN A 39 2.90 31.92 33.36
N ALA A 40 2.65 33.13 32.84
CA ALA A 40 2.25 33.31 31.45
C ALA A 40 3.38 32.91 30.48
N ALA A 41 4.62 33.29 30.77
CA ALA A 41 5.79 32.94 29.96
C ALA A 41 5.99 31.42 29.89
N HIS A 42 5.89 30.72 31.03
CA HIS A 42 6.02 29.27 31.07
C HIS A 42 4.90 28.56 30.28
N SER A 43 3.67 29.07 30.33
CA SER A 43 2.55 28.51 29.56
C SER A 43 2.71 28.69 28.04
N ILE A 44 3.30 29.82 27.62
CA ILE A 44 3.56 30.12 26.21
C ILE A 44 4.71 29.24 25.69
N GLU A 45 5.77 29.05 26.49
CA GLU A 45 6.90 28.20 26.12
C GLU A 45 6.51 26.72 26.02
N GLU A 46 5.63 26.24 26.91
CA GLU A 46 5.08 24.88 26.79
C GLU A 46 4.19 24.71 25.55
N ALA A 47 3.35 25.70 25.23
CA ALA A 47 2.53 25.69 24.02
C ALA A 47 3.38 25.78 22.73
N LEU A 48 4.48 26.54 22.75
CA LEU A 48 5.42 26.60 21.63
C LEU A 48 6.18 25.29 21.48
N ARG A 49 6.62 24.66 22.58
CA ARG A 49 7.27 23.35 22.57
C ARG A 49 6.33 22.25 22.05
N GLU A 50 5.06 22.28 22.41
CA GLU A 50 4.05 21.35 21.89
C GLU A 50 3.81 21.58 20.38
N ARG A 51 3.84 22.84 19.93
CA ARG A 51 3.72 23.20 18.52
C ARG A 51 4.96 22.82 17.69
N GLU A 52 6.17 22.98 18.22
CA GLU A 52 7.41 22.51 17.62
C GLU A 52 7.51 20.98 17.62
N ALA A 53 6.99 20.31 18.66
CA ALA A 53 6.84 18.85 18.68
C ALA A 53 5.82 18.36 17.64
N ALA A 54 4.75 19.12 17.38
CA ALA A 54 3.79 18.82 16.32
C ALA A 54 4.38 19.08 14.92
N ASP A 55 5.21 20.11 14.77
CA ASP A 55 5.84 20.48 13.48
C ASP A 55 7.04 19.59 13.14
N SER A 56 7.71 19.00 14.14
CA SER A 56 8.80 18.03 13.96
C SER A 56 8.34 16.62 13.59
N VAL A 57 7.02 16.33 13.59
CA VAL A 57 6.41 15.05 13.18
C VAL A 57 5.77 15.17 11.78
N ALA A 58 6.29 16.05 10.92
CA ALA A 58 5.79 16.21 9.55
C ALA A 58 6.91 16.23 8.49
N TRP A 59 7.87 15.31 8.62
CA TRP A 59 8.60 14.79 7.46
C TRP A 59 8.20 13.33 7.27
N VAL A 60 6.92 13.10 6.94
CA VAL A 60 6.58 11.94 6.13
C VAL A 60 7.13 12.28 4.76
N SER A 61 8.20 11.60 4.35
CA SER A 61 8.76 11.78 3.02
C SER A 61 7.69 11.38 2.00
N ASP A 62 7.15 12.35 1.28
CA ASP A 62 6.33 12.18 0.08
C ASP A 62 7.14 11.57 -1.08
N MET A 63 7.76 10.41 -0.83
CA MET A 63 8.63 9.69 -1.76
C MET A 63 8.29 8.21 -1.87
N ASP A 64 7.12 7.76 -1.41
CA ASP A 64 6.67 6.36 -1.61
C ASP A 64 5.19 6.21 -2.06
N GLU A 65 4.43 7.29 -2.26
CA GLU A 65 2.99 7.15 -2.66
C GLU A 65 2.81 6.66 -4.11
N TRP A 66 3.84 6.75 -4.96
CA TRP A 66 3.82 6.22 -6.33
C TRP A 66 4.48 4.82 -6.45
N GLU A 67 5.10 4.33 -5.38
CA GLU A 67 5.76 3.02 -5.30
C GLU A 67 5.06 2.04 -4.33
N GLU A 68 3.84 2.36 -3.87
CA GLU A 68 2.88 1.31 -3.55
C GLU A 68 2.62 0.53 -4.83
N THR A 69 3.45 -0.48 -5.05
CA THR A 69 3.20 -1.57 -5.99
C THR A 69 1.77 -2.00 -5.72
N PHE A 70 0.83 -1.52 -6.56
CA PHE A 70 -0.58 -1.86 -6.51
C PHE A 70 -0.72 -3.35 -6.76
N ARG A 71 -0.45 -4.12 -5.71
CA ARG A 71 -0.68 -5.53 -5.63
C ARG A 71 -2.18 -5.63 -5.65
N THR A 72 -2.69 -5.99 -6.82
CA THR A 72 -4.03 -6.59 -6.94
C THR A 72 -4.17 -7.88 -6.10
N SER A 73 -3.08 -8.32 -5.44
CA SER A 73 -3.03 -9.38 -4.44
C SER A 73 -2.96 -8.90 -2.98
N GLU A 74 -2.97 -7.60 -2.66
CA GLU A 74 -3.02 -7.11 -1.28
C GLU A 74 -4.45 -7.20 -0.78
N TRP A 75 -4.79 -8.45 -0.51
CA TRP A 75 -6.00 -8.97 0.06
C TRP A 75 -6.05 -8.61 1.57
N ASP A 76 -6.34 -7.35 1.87
CA ASP A 76 -6.96 -6.97 3.15
C ASP A 76 -8.49 -6.90 3.04
N ALA A 77 -9.04 -7.23 1.87
CA ALA A 77 -10.40 -7.70 1.79
C ALA A 77 -10.45 -9.05 2.51
N VAL A 78 -11.30 -9.19 3.51
CA VAL A 78 -11.70 -10.51 4.00
C VAL A 78 -12.20 -11.30 2.78
N VAL A 79 -11.82 -12.58 2.65
CA VAL A 79 -12.12 -13.52 1.54
C VAL A 79 -13.63 -13.73 1.27
N SER A 80 -14.52 -12.90 1.81
CA SER A 80 -15.98 -13.10 1.79
C SER A 80 -16.71 -12.58 0.54
N ASP A 81 -16.19 -11.60 -0.21
CA ASP A 81 -17.01 -10.87 -1.19
C ASP A 81 -16.60 -11.08 -2.66
N ARG A 82 -15.78 -12.10 -2.95
CA ARG A 82 -15.42 -12.40 -4.33
C ARG A 82 -16.64 -12.97 -5.06
N PRO A 83 -17.01 -12.47 -6.25
CA PRO A 83 -18.13 -13.00 -6.99
C PRO A 83 -17.95 -14.49 -7.30
N GLU A 84 -19.03 -15.24 -7.18
CA GLU A 84 -19.07 -16.66 -7.51
C GLU A 84 -18.73 -16.86 -8.99
N GLY A 85 -17.83 -17.80 -9.30
CA GLY A 85 -17.48 -18.14 -10.67
C GLY A 85 -15.99 -18.32 -10.93
N ARG A 86 -15.67 -18.86 -12.11
CA ARG A 86 -14.29 -19.04 -12.58
C ARG A 86 -13.79 -17.72 -13.14
N ARG A 87 -12.62 -17.25 -12.69
CA ARG A 87 -11.94 -16.13 -13.34
C ARG A 87 -11.52 -16.55 -14.75
N ILE A 88 -11.99 -15.83 -15.76
CA ILE A 88 -11.71 -16.10 -17.18
C ILE A 88 -10.73 -15.12 -17.81
N GLY A 89 -10.59 -13.93 -17.24
CA GLY A 89 -9.67 -12.91 -17.75
C GLY A 89 -9.77 -11.59 -16.99
N CYS A 90 -9.35 -10.51 -17.63
CA CYS A 90 -9.38 -9.16 -17.11
C CYS A 90 -9.59 -8.12 -18.23
N ILE A 91 -9.96 -6.91 -17.82
CA ILE A 91 -9.92 -5.71 -18.65
C ILE A 91 -8.90 -4.78 -17.99
N CYS A 92 -7.95 -4.29 -18.78
CA CYS A 92 -6.89 -3.40 -18.33
C CYS A 92 -7.37 -1.95 -18.18
N MET A 93 -6.55 -1.09 -17.56
CA MET A 93 -6.88 0.34 -17.35
C MET A 93 -7.02 1.12 -18.66
N ASP A 94 -6.32 0.71 -19.71
CA ASP A 94 -6.44 1.27 -21.06
C ASP A 94 -7.69 0.79 -21.83
N GLY A 95 -8.43 -0.18 -21.27
CA GLY A 95 -9.61 -0.81 -21.86
C GLY A 95 -9.33 -2.09 -22.63
N THR A 96 -8.07 -2.52 -22.75
CA THR A 96 -7.70 -3.74 -23.49
C THR A 96 -8.16 -4.98 -22.72
N PRO A 97 -8.93 -5.90 -23.35
CA PRO A 97 -9.27 -7.18 -22.74
C PRO A 97 -8.09 -8.15 -22.82
N GLN A 98 -7.86 -8.90 -21.74
CA GLN A 98 -6.86 -9.97 -21.67
C GLN A 98 -7.45 -11.21 -21.02
N ASP A 99 -6.91 -12.38 -21.36
CA ASP A 99 -7.27 -13.69 -20.79
C ASP A 99 -6.40 -14.08 -19.57
N ASP A 100 -5.55 -13.15 -19.13
CA ASP A 100 -4.71 -13.29 -17.95
C ASP A 100 -5.55 -13.34 -16.67
N LYS A 101 -5.26 -14.34 -15.84
CA LYS A 101 -6.02 -14.63 -14.60
C LYS A 101 -5.21 -14.43 -13.33
N GLY A 102 -3.90 -14.18 -13.48
CA GLY A 102 -2.91 -14.26 -12.42
C GLY A 102 -2.25 -12.94 -12.06
N ARG A 103 -1.16 -13.05 -11.30
CA ARG A 103 -0.30 -11.90 -10.98
C ARG A 103 0.39 -11.41 -12.25
N GLY A 104 0.57 -10.10 -12.37
CA GLY A 104 1.16 -9.48 -13.56
C GLY A 104 0.19 -9.29 -14.72
N ALA A 105 -1.08 -9.68 -14.58
CA ALA A 105 -2.10 -9.34 -15.57
C ALA A 105 -2.14 -7.82 -15.79
N CYS A 106 -2.18 -7.39 -17.05
CA CYS A 106 -2.13 -5.97 -17.43
C CYS A 106 -0.89 -5.21 -16.94
N ALA A 107 0.25 -5.85 -16.63
CA ALA A 107 1.46 -5.16 -16.16
C ALA A 107 1.97 -4.09 -17.15
N GLY A 108 1.84 -4.33 -18.46
CA GLY A 108 2.13 -3.33 -19.51
C GLY A 108 0.96 -2.42 -19.87
N TYR A 109 -0.20 -2.58 -19.23
CA TYR A 109 -1.45 -1.89 -19.61
C TYR A 109 -2.02 -1.08 -18.44
N GLY A 110 -1.17 -0.71 -17.48
CA GLY A 110 -1.53 0.14 -16.33
C GLY A 110 -2.20 -0.62 -15.19
N GLY A 111 -2.19 -1.95 -15.23
CA GLY A 111 -2.84 -2.81 -14.27
C GLY A 111 -4.30 -3.14 -14.63
N VAL A 112 -4.89 -4.00 -13.82
CA VAL A 112 -6.24 -4.53 -14.04
C VAL A 112 -7.29 -3.53 -13.57
N ARG A 113 -8.25 -3.22 -14.44
CA ARG A 113 -9.43 -2.41 -14.13
C ARG A 113 -10.60 -3.27 -13.66
N PHE A 114 -10.91 -4.34 -14.40
CA PHE A 114 -11.95 -5.30 -14.05
C PHE A 114 -11.42 -6.73 -14.13
N TRP A 115 -11.76 -7.56 -13.17
CA TRP A 115 -11.64 -9.02 -13.28
C TRP A 115 -12.90 -9.59 -13.90
N LEU A 116 -12.74 -10.51 -14.85
CA LEU A 116 -13.85 -11.18 -15.51
C LEU A 116 -14.06 -12.56 -14.90
N TYR A 117 -15.27 -12.79 -14.41
CA TYR A 117 -15.72 -14.05 -13.82
C TYR A 117 -16.84 -14.64 -14.65
N GLN A 118 -16.72 -15.93 -14.97
CA GLN A 118 -17.80 -16.69 -15.59
C GLN A 118 -18.61 -17.38 -14.50
N ASN A 119 -19.89 -17.04 -14.41
CA ASN A 119 -20.87 -17.70 -13.57
C ASN A 119 -22.00 -18.25 -14.44
N GLY A 120 -21.96 -19.57 -14.71
CA GLY A 120 -22.81 -20.20 -15.72
C GLY A 120 -22.63 -19.55 -17.10
N ASP A 121 -23.73 -19.05 -17.66
CA ASP A 121 -23.76 -18.38 -18.98
C ASP A 121 -23.50 -16.86 -18.89
N SER A 122 -23.28 -16.32 -17.69
CA SER A 122 -23.06 -14.88 -17.47
C SER A 122 -21.61 -14.56 -17.18
N ILE A 123 -21.18 -13.37 -17.61
CA ILE A 123 -19.87 -12.79 -17.27
C ILE A 123 -20.09 -11.64 -16.29
N ILE A 124 -19.50 -11.77 -15.12
CA ILE A 124 -19.50 -10.76 -14.05
C ILE A 124 -18.18 -9.99 -14.13
N MET A 125 -18.28 -8.67 -14.16
CA MET A 125 -17.14 -7.77 -14.11
C MET A 125 -16.96 -7.26 -12.68
N ASP A 126 -15.83 -7.60 -12.07
CA ASP A 126 -15.49 -7.23 -10.70
C ASP A 126 -14.44 -6.10 -10.71
N PRO A 127 -14.80 -4.87 -10.33
CA PRO A 127 -13.88 -3.74 -10.35
C PRO A 127 -12.77 -3.88 -9.31
N THR A 128 -11.54 -3.56 -9.69
CA THR A 128 -10.43 -3.50 -8.74
C THR A 128 -10.47 -2.23 -7.89
N ARG A 129 -9.77 -2.23 -6.74
CA ARG A 129 -9.57 -1.02 -5.93
C ARG A 129 -9.11 0.17 -6.78
N ARG A 130 -8.17 -0.04 -7.71
CA ARG A 130 -7.69 0.98 -8.65
C ARG A 130 -8.82 1.62 -9.45
N HIS A 131 -9.80 0.85 -9.93
CA HIS A 131 -10.94 1.40 -10.67
C HIS A 131 -11.83 2.29 -9.78
N TYR A 132 -11.99 1.97 -8.50
CA TYR A 132 -12.77 2.84 -7.59
C TYR A 132 -12.13 4.22 -7.41
N TRP A 133 -10.79 4.29 -7.32
CA TRP A 133 -10.06 5.56 -7.23
C TRP A 133 -9.92 6.26 -8.59
N HIS A 134 -9.82 5.49 -9.67
CA HIS A 134 -9.68 5.97 -11.04
C HIS A 134 -10.77 5.33 -11.92
N PRO A 135 -11.99 5.89 -11.92
CA PRO A 135 -13.12 5.28 -12.61
C PRO A 135 -13.02 5.43 -14.13
N ALA A 136 -12.35 6.47 -14.62
CA ALA A 136 -12.13 6.68 -16.04
C ALA A 136 -11.08 5.70 -16.60
N PRO A 137 -11.25 5.21 -17.85
CA PRO A 137 -10.13 4.59 -18.57
C PRO A 137 -9.00 5.61 -18.76
N PHE A 138 -7.79 5.12 -18.99
CA PHE A 138 -6.68 5.99 -19.36
C PHE A 138 -6.97 6.79 -20.63
N THR A 139 -6.61 8.07 -20.58
CA THR A 139 -6.63 8.94 -21.77
C THR A 139 -5.54 8.51 -22.75
N ASP A 140 -5.61 8.98 -23.99
CA ASP A 140 -4.63 8.60 -24.99
C ASP A 140 -3.22 9.14 -24.65
N GLU A 141 -3.13 10.29 -23.98
CA GLU A 141 -1.85 10.81 -23.44
C GLU A 141 -1.30 9.93 -22.31
N GLU A 142 -2.15 9.41 -21.44
CA GLU A 142 -1.75 8.46 -20.39
C GLU A 142 -1.28 7.13 -20.98
N LYS A 143 -1.97 6.63 -22.01
CA LYS A 143 -1.53 5.43 -22.75
C LYS A 143 -0.17 5.63 -23.40
N GLN A 144 0.09 6.80 -23.98
CA GLN A 144 1.41 7.12 -24.56
C GLN A 144 2.50 7.17 -23.50
N ARG A 145 2.24 7.81 -22.35
CA ARG A 145 3.19 7.83 -21.22
C ARG A 145 3.50 6.43 -20.71
N LEU A 146 2.47 5.58 -20.60
CA LEU A 146 2.63 4.19 -20.20
C LEU A 146 3.43 3.39 -21.23
N ALA A 147 3.17 3.58 -22.53
CA ALA A 147 3.94 2.92 -23.59
C ALA A 147 5.42 3.30 -23.53
N ALA A 148 5.74 4.59 -23.34
CA ALA A 148 7.12 5.06 -23.18
C ALA A 148 7.79 4.49 -21.90
N TYR A 149 7.03 4.37 -20.81
CA TYR A 149 7.53 3.74 -19.58
C TYR A 149 7.86 2.25 -19.82
N ASN A 150 6.97 1.51 -20.47
CA ASN A 150 7.19 0.10 -20.79
C ASN A 150 8.38 -0.12 -21.73
N GLU A 151 8.57 0.76 -22.72
CA GLU A 151 9.72 0.71 -23.61
C GLU A 151 11.03 0.88 -22.82
N LYS A 152 11.08 1.85 -21.90
CA LYS A 152 12.22 2.04 -21.00
C LYS A 152 12.49 0.81 -20.13
N ASP A 153 11.45 0.20 -19.55
CA ASP A 153 11.61 -0.97 -18.69
C ASP A 153 12.07 -2.22 -19.47
N GLN A 154 11.57 -2.41 -20.70
CA GLN A 154 12.07 -3.45 -21.60
C GLN A 154 13.55 -3.28 -21.92
N THR A 155 14.04 -2.05 -22.06
CA THR A 155 15.49 -1.80 -22.22
C THR A 155 16.28 -1.98 -20.93
N ALA A 156 15.67 -1.82 -19.75
CA ALA A 156 16.32 -1.98 -18.45
C ALA A 156 16.46 -3.46 -18.03
N TYR A 157 15.43 -4.29 -18.27
CA TYR A 157 15.47 -5.75 -18.05
C TYR A 157 16.01 -6.53 -19.27
N GLY A 158 16.19 -5.86 -20.40
CA GLY A 158 16.72 -6.41 -21.65
C GLY A 158 18.25 -6.50 -21.70
N SER A 159 18.89 -7.11 -20.70
CA SER A 159 20.31 -7.52 -20.79
C SER A 159 20.67 -8.66 -19.82
N GLY A 160 19.74 -9.59 -19.62
CA GLY A 160 19.98 -10.81 -18.83
C GLY A 160 19.80 -12.06 -19.69
N ASN A 161 20.88 -12.52 -20.31
CA ASN A 161 21.06 -13.81 -21.01
C ASN A 161 19.85 -14.78 -21.01
N ARG A 162 19.00 -14.70 -22.05
CA ARG A 162 18.15 -15.84 -22.49
C ARG A 162 18.93 -16.87 -23.33
N PHE A 163 20.22 -17.06 -23.03
CA PHE A 163 21.10 -18.00 -23.74
C PHE A 163 21.43 -19.26 -22.91
N GLY A 164 20.84 -19.40 -21.70
CA GLY A 164 21.18 -20.48 -20.77
C GLY A 164 20.42 -21.79 -21.00
N SER A 165 19.12 -21.75 -21.32
CA SER A 165 18.30 -22.95 -21.49
C SER A 165 18.50 -23.63 -22.84
N ASP A 166 18.69 -22.84 -23.89
CA ASP A 166 18.73 -23.37 -25.26
C ASP A 166 20.11 -23.92 -25.61
N PHE A 167 21.19 -23.34 -25.05
CA PHE A 167 22.54 -23.84 -25.28
C PHE A 167 22.76 -25.23 -24.70
N SER A 168 22.18 -25.54 -23.53
CA SER A 168 22.28 -26.89 -22.94
C SER A 168 21.61 -27.94 -23.84
N ASN A 169 20.44 -27.64 -24.39
CA ASN A 169 19.74 -28.52 -25.32
C ASN A 169 20.51 -28.67 -26.65
N ILE A 170 21.02 -27.58 -27.21
CA ILE A 170 21.84 -27.61 -28.45
C ILE A 170 23.11 -28.42 -28.24
N VAL A 171 23.80 -28.26 -27.10
CA VAL A 171 25.02 -29.02 -26.77
C VAL A 171 24.71 -30.49 -26.56
N MET A 172 23.62 -30.84 -25.88
CA MET A 172 23.21 -32.25 -25.72
C MET A 172 22.93 -32.91 -27.08
N VAL A 173 22.18 -32.23 -27.96
CA VAL A 173 21.89 -32.73 -29.31
C VAL A 173 23.17 -32.89 -30.13
N MET A 174 24.09 -31.93 -30.07
CA MET A 174 25.39 -32.04 -30.75
C MET A 174 26.23 -33.21 -30.23
N MET A 175 26.27 -33.43 -28.91
CA MET A 175 26.99 -34.57 -28.31
C MET A 175 26.42 -35.92 -28.78
N VAL A 176 25.10 -36.05 -28.86
CA VAL A 176 24.44 -37.26 -29.37
C VAL A 176 24.75 -37.48 -30.85
N CYS A 177 24.67 -36.44 -31.68
CA CYS A 177 24.99 -36.55 -33.10
C CYS A 177 26.45 -36.97 -33.34
N LEU A 178 27.40 -36.41 -32.57
CA LEU A 178 28.82 -36.75 -32.69
C LEU A 178 29.11 -38.18 -32.23
N THR A 179 28.44 -38.66 -31.18
CA THR A 179 28.61 -40.05 -30.72
C THR A 179 28.04 -41.05 -31.73
N ILE A 180 26.87 -40.78 -32.31
CA ILE A 180 26.28 -41.61 -33.37
C ILE A 180 27.18 -41.63 -34.60
N ALA A 181 27.70 -40.47 -35.05
CA ALA A 181 28.61 -40.40 -36.19
C ALA A 181 29.92 -41.18 -35.95
N TYR A 182 30.45 -41.13 -34.72
CA TYR A 182 31.65 -41.88 -34.35
C TYR A 182 31.41 -43.40 -34.35
N VAL A 183 30.28 -43.85 -33.78
CA VAL A 183 29.90 -45.27 -33.79
C VAL A 183 29.66 -45.76 -35.21
N ALA A 184 28.92 -45.02 -36.03
CA ALA A 184 28.70 -45.35 -37.44
C ALA A 184 30.04 -45.49 -38.18
N ARG A 185 30.97 -44.55 -37.99
CA ARG A 185 32.30 -44.62 -38.59
C ARG A 185 33.03 -45.90 -38.18
N LEU A 186 33.02 -46.29 -36.90
CA LEU A 186 33.67 -47.51 -36.42
C LEU A 186 33.07 -48.77 -37.07
N TYR A 187 31.74 -48.87 -37.14
CA TYR A 187 31.06 -50.00 -37.77
C TYR A 187 31.39 -50.10 -39.26
N PHE A 188 31.29 -49.00 -40.01
CA PHE A 188 31.59 -49.01 -41.45
C PHE A 188 33.07 -49.25 -41.77
N THR A 189 33.99 -48.91 -40.86
CA THR A 189 35.41 -49.25 -41.02
C THR A 189 35.73 -50.71 -40.69
N HIS A 190 34.88 -51.41 -39.94
CA HIS A 190 35.12 -52.81 -39.55
C HIS A 190 34.64 -53.81 -40.61
N GLU A 191 33.75 -53.41 -41.52
CA GLU A 191 33.31 -54.25 -42.65
C GLU A 191 34.21 -54.10 -43.90
N ALA A 192 35.14 -53.14 -43.89
CA ALA A 192 36.02 -52.84 -45.02
C ALA A 192 37.41 -53.51 -44.94
N ASN A 193 37.60 -54.42 -43.98
CA ASN A 193 38.84 -55.20 -43.74
C ASN A 193 38.49 -56.69 -43.70
#